data_AF-W4CT13-F1
#
_entry.id   AF-W4CT13-F1
#
_cell.length_a   1.000
_cell.length_b   1.000
_cell.length_c   1.000
_cell.angle_alpha   90.00
_cell.angle_beta   90.00
_cell.angle_gamma   90.00
#
_symmetry.space_group_name_H-M   'P 1'
#
loop_
_entity.id
_entity.type
_entity.pdbx_description
1 polymer ?
#
loop_
_entity_poly.entity_id
_entity_poly.type
_entity_poly.pdbx_seq_one_letter_code
_entity_poly.pdbx_strand_id
1 'polypeptide(L)'
;MKKIAAGVIAGAILMMGAQALGASATLVGKAIQAEYSVKVYGKKLADPAIVIDGKSYAPVRAIGELAGFKVTVEGKTISLVEKTGTDFFSSSDRIPTATPVPVATPDPALTLTKSKLEVIDAKIDIAVNNILTTSSELKSNPGSAELKLKLEQHKAEYADLLKQKDLELQK
;
A
#
# COMPACT_ATOMS: atom_id res chain seq x y z
N MET A 1 55.51 -39.04 9.92
CA MET A 1 55.08 -37.66 10.25
C MET A 1 54.75 -36.81 9.01
N LYS A 2 55.67 -36.53 8.08
CA LYS A 2 55.44 -35.62 6.93
C LYS A 2 54.13 -35.86 6.12
N LYS A 3 53.75 -37.11 5.90
CA LYS A 3 52.51 -37.49 5.16
C LYS A 3 51.21 -37.17 5.91
N ILE A 4 51.24 -37.13 7.25
CA ILE A 4 50.06 -36.84 8.09
C ILE A 4 49.80 -35.32 8.13
N ALA A 5 50.87 -34.52 8.21
CA ALA A 5 50.76 -33.05 8.16
C ALA A 5 50.10 -32.57 6.86
N ALA A 6 50.43 -33.17 5.72
CA ALA A 6 49.79 -32.87 4.44
C ALA A 6 48.28 -33.17 4.44
N GLY A 7 47.85 -34.29 5.06
CA GLY A 7 46.44 -34.63 5.21
C GLY A 7 45.66 -33.66 6.10
N VAL A 8 46.26 -33.22 7.21
CA VAL A 8 45.64 -32.23 8.13
C VAL A 8 45.48 -30.87 7.43
N ILE A 9 46.49 -30.42 6.68
CA ILE A 9 46.44 -29.14 5.94
C ILE A 9 45.37 -29.21 4.83
N ALA A 10 45.32 -30.29 4.06
CA ALA A 10 44.30 -30.47 3.02
C ALA A 10 42.88 -30.54 3.61
N GLY A 11 42.71 -31.22 4.75
CA GLY A 11 41.43 -31.30 5.46
C GLY A 11 40.96 -29.96 6.02
N ALA A 12 41.87 -29.14 6.55
CA ALA A 12 41.55 -27.79 7.03
C ALA A 12 41.08 -26.87 5.89
N ILE A 13 41.75 -26.91 4.74
CA ILE A 13 41.36 -26.14 3.54
C ILE A 13 39.97 -26.59 3.03
N LEU A 14 39.67 -27.90 3.07
CA LEU A 14 38.36 -28.42 2.68
C LEU A 14 37.24 -28.00 3.65
N MET A 15 37.49 -28.03 4.97
CA MET A 15 36.54 -27.55 5.97
C MET A 15 36.21 -26.06 5.82
N MET A 16 37.19 -25.23 5.44
CA MET A 16 36.99 -23.80 5.20
C MET A 16 36.14 -23.49 3.96
N GLY A 17 35.97 -24.45 3.04
CA GLY A 17 35.20 -24.28 1.80
C GLY A 17 33.69 -24.52 1.91
N ALA A 18 33.18 -25.09 3.02
CA ALA A 18 31.79 -25.56 3.11
C ALA A 18 30.74 -24.46 3.40
N GLN A 19 31.18 -23.25 3.75
CA GLN A 19 30.31 -22.16 4.22
C GLN A 19 29.79 -21.26 3.09
N ALA A 20 29.13 -21.87 2.09
CA ALA A 20 28.50 -21.18 0.95
C ALA A 20 27.15 -21.79 0.48
N LEU A 21 26.54 -22.69 1.26
CA LEU A 21 25.27 -23.34 0.93
C LEU A 21 24.21 -23.00 1.99
N GLY A 22 23.20 -22.20 1.63
CA GLY A 22 22.00 -22.00 2.47
C GLY A 22 21.37 -20.60 2.50
N ALA A 23 22.03 -19.56 1.96
CA ALA A 23 21.52 -18.18 1.99
C ALA A 23 20.50 -17.83 0.87
N SER A 24 19.81 -18.82 0.29
CA SER A 24 18.60 -18.58 -0.50
C SER A 24 17.41 -18.53 0.46
N ALA A 25 16.97 -17.32 0.81
CA ALA A 25 15.85 -17.08 1.72
C ALA A 25 14.53 -17.66 1.17
N THR A 26 14.27 -18.91 1.51
CA THR A 26 13.14 -19.70 1.04
C THR A 26 12.16 -19.87 2.19
N LEU A 27 10.95 -19.29 2.06
CA LEU A 27 9.88 -19.44 3.06
C LEU A 27 9.22 -20.83 3.03
N VAL A 28 9.61 -21.72 2.10
CA VAL A 28 9.09 -23.10 2.01
C VAL A 28 9.40 -23.85 3.31
N GLY A 29 8.36 -24.36 3.95
CA GLY A 29 8.43 -25.07 5.22
C GLY A 29 8.15 -24.21 6.47
N LYS A 30 7.95 -22.89 6.34
CA LYS A 30 7.53 -22.04 7.46
C LYS A 30 6.01 -22.03 7.61
N ALA A 31 5.54 -22.30 8.82
CA ALA A 31 4.12 -22.21 9.15
C ALA A 31 3.65 -20.75 9.17
N ILE A 32 2.43 -20.51 8.68
CA ILE A 32 1.73 -19.24 8.83
C ILE A 32 1.38 -19.09 10.32
N GLN A 33 1.94 -18.07 10.98
CA GLN A 33 1.78 -17.88 12.42
C GLN A 33 0.48 -17.17 12.77
N ALA A 34 0.02 -16.27 11.90
CA ALA A 34 -1.24 -15.54 12.03
C ALA A 34 -1.68 -14.96 10.68
N GLU A 35 -2.99 -14.76 10.55
CA GLU A 35 -3.62 -14.07 9.42
C GLU A 35 -4.29 -12.78 9.92
N TYR A 36 -4.04 -11.67 9.23
CA TYR A 36 -4.55 -10.35 9.59
C TYR A 36 -5.41 -9.76 8.47
N SER A 37 -6.59 -9.27 8.84
CA SER A 37 -7.49 -8.56 7.92
C SER A 37 -6.91 -7.19 7.57
N VAL A 38 -6.42 -7.02 6.34
CA VAL A 38 -5.97 -5.72 5.82
C VAL A 38 -7.17 -4.88 5.41
N LYS A 39 -7.11 -3.56 5.66
CA LYS A 39 -8.07 -2.57 5.16
C LYS A 39 -7.33 -1.51 4.34
N VAL A 40 -7.83 -1.22 3.14
CA VAL A 40 -7.27 -0.21 2.22
C VAL A 40 -8.44 0.68 1.78
N TYR A 41 -8.31 2.00 1.93
CA TYR A 41 -9.41 2.97 1.72
C TYR A 41 -10.72 2.59 2.42
N GLY A 42 -10.64 2.08 3.65
CA GLY A 42 -11.78 1.60 4.44
C GLY A 42 -12.40 0.27 3.98
N LYS A 43 -12.07 -0.22 2.78
CA LYS A 43 -12.50 -1.53 2.27
C LYS A 43 -11.61 -2.63 2.83
N LYS A 44 -12.21 -3.72 3.31
CA LYS A 44 -11.49 -4.94 3.73
C LYS A 44 -11.01 -5.68 2.46
N LEU A 45 -9.74 -6.09 2.44
CA LEU A 45 -9.23 -6.98 1.39
C LEU A 45 -9.85 -8.37 1.53
N ALA A 46 -10.12 -9.02 0.40
CA ALA A 46 -10.49 -10.44 0.39
C ALA A 46 -9.33 -11.32 0.89
N ASP A 47 -8.11 -10.99 0.44
CA ASP A 47 -6.88 -11.67 0.86
C ASP A 47 -6.37 -11.12 2.21
N PRO A 48 -6.14 -11.98 3.23
CA PRO A 48 -5.49 -11.58 4.47
C PRO A 48 -3.98 -11.37 4.27
N ALA A 49 -3.37 -10.54 5.12
CA ALA A 49 -1.92 -10.53 5.29
C ALA A 49 -1.48 -11.68 6.19
N ILE A 50 -0.43 -12.40 5.80
CA ILE A 50 0.11 -13.52 6.58
C ILE A 50 1.33 -13.07 7.38
N VAL A 51 1.47 -13.55 8.62
CA VAL A 51 2.68 -13.35 9.42
C VAL A 51 3.51 -14.62 9.44
N ILE A 52 4.79 -14.48 9.09
CA ILE A 52 5.79 -15.55 9.12
C ILE A 52 7.04 -14.99 9.81
N ASP A 53 7.54 -15.70 10.83
CA ASP A 53 8.62 -15.25 11.73
C ASP A 53 8.42 -13.83 12.30
N GLY A 54 7.20 -13.46 12.67
CA GLY A 54 6.88 -12.11 13.16
C GLY A 54 7.01 -10.99 12.11
N LYS A 55 7.19 -11.31 10.83
CA LYS A 55 7.12 -10.35 9.71
C LYS A 55 5.77 -10.47 9.00
N SER A 56 5.12 -9.34 8.78
CA SER A 56 3.84 -9.27 8.05
C SER A 56 4.08 -9.17 6.54
N TYR A 57 3.48 -10.09 5.79
CA TYR A 57 3.49 -10.13 4.32
C TYR A 57 2.09 -9.78 3.81
N ALA A 58 1.97 -8.68 3.08
CA ALA A 58 0.70 -8.18 2.58
C ALA A 58 0.45 -8.58 1.11
N PRO A 59 -0.80 -8.83 0.70
CA PRO A 59 -1.14 -9.23 -0.66
C PRO A 59 -1.04 -8.05 -1.64
N VAL A 60 0.15 -7.86 -2.22
CA VAL A 60 0.46 -6.72 -3.12
C VAL A 60 -0.51 -6.61 -4.30
N ARG A 61 -1.02 -7.73 -4.84
CA ARG A 61 -2.02 -7.73 -5.92
C ARG A 61 -3.32 -7.08 -5.49
N ALA A 62 -3.95 -7.56 -4.42
CA ALA A 62 -5.21 -7.02 -3.91
C ALA A 62 -5.09 -5.54 -3.50
N ILE A 63 -3.94 -5.14 -2.94
CA ILE A 63 -3.65 -3.74 -2.61
C ILE A 63 -3.54 -2.88 -3.88
N GLY A 64 -2.74 -3.32 -4.86
CA GLY A 64 -2.53 -2.58 -6.10
C GLY A 64 -3.80 -2.44 -6.95
N GLU A 65 -4.59 -3.51 -7.05
CA GLU A 65 -5.87 -3.50 -7.78
C GLU A 65 -6.88 -2.52 -7.14
N LEU A 66 -6.99 -2.48 -5.80
CA LEU A 66 -7.83 -1.47 -5.12
C LEU A 66 -7.29 -0.05 -5.25
N ALA A 67 -5.97 0.12 -5.39
CA ALA A 67 -5.32 1.40 -5.62
C ALA A 67 -5.31 1.83 -7.11
N GLY A 68 -5.97 1.07 -8.00
CA GLY A 68 -6.08 1.41 -9.43
C GLY A 68 -4.88 1.02 -10.30
N PHE A 69 -3.92 0.27 -9.76
CA PHE A 69 -2.77 -0.24 -10.50
C PHE A 69 -3.05 -1.62 -11.08
N LYS A 70 -2.58 -1.85 -12.31
CA LYS A 70 -2.51 -3.19 -12.89
C LYS A 70 -1.26 -3.89 -12.36
N VAL A 71 -1.45 -4.93 -11.53
CA VAL A 71 -0.36 -5.70 -10.94
C VAL A 71 -0.04 -6.92 -11.81
N THR A 72 1.05 -6.86 -12.57
CA THR A 72 1.58 -8.02 -13.31
C THR A 72 2.72 -8.68 -12.53
N VAL A 73 2.86 -10.01 -12.69
CA VAL A 73 3.94 -10.79 -12.09
C VAL A 73 4.65 -11.53 -13.22
N GLU A 74 5.89 -11.15 -13.49
CA GLU A 74 6.71 -11.72 -14.55
C GLU A 74 7.96 -12.35 -13.93
N GLY A 75 7.98 -13.70 -13.90
CA GLY A 75 9.05 -14.47 -13.29
C GLY A 75 9.19 -14.21 -11.78
N LYS A 76 10.14 -13.35 -11.41
CA LYS A 76 10.43 -12.95 -10.02
C LYS A 76 10.17 -11.46 -9.75
N THR A 77 9.66 -10.73 -10.73
CA THR A 77 9.39 -9.29 -10.66
C THR A 77 7.89 -9.04 -10.55
N ILE A 78 7.50 -8.15 -9.63
CA ILE A 78 6.13 -7.64 -9.52
C ILE A 78 6.14 -6.22 -10.05
N SER A 79 5.34 -5.95 -11.07
CA SER A 79 5.23 -4.63 -11.71
C SER A 79 3.85 -4.03 -11.41
N LEU A 80 3.82 -2.86 -10.79
CA LEU A 80 2.64 -2.01 -10.72
C LEU A 80 2.70 -1.03 -11.89
N VAL A 81 1.76 -1.16 -12.82
CA VAL A 81 1.56 -0.19 -13.90
C VAL A 81 0.31 0.62 -13.55
N GLU A 82 0.43 1.95 -13.51
CA GLU A 82 -0.75 2.82 -13.39
C GLU A 82 -1.73 2.51 -14.52
N LYS A 83 -2.99 2.27 -14.19
CA LYS A 83 -4.02 2.14 -15.22
C LYS A 83 -4.38 3.55 -15.72
N THR A 84 -3.56 4.09 -16.61
CA THR A 84 -3.83 5.35 -17.33
C THR A 84 -5.01 5.15 -18.29
N GLY A 85 -6.21 5.19 -17.75
CA GLY A 85 -7.43 4.85 -18.47
C GLY A 85 -8.62 4.78 -17.54
N THR A 86 -9.46 5.81 -17.64
CA THR A 86 -10.81 5.98 -17.10
C THR A 86 -11.64 4.69 -17.13
N ASP A 87 -11.51 3.88 -16.08
CA ASP A 87 -12.22 2.61 -15.89
C ASP A 87 -12.44 2.35 -14.38
N PHE A 88 -12.86 3.37 -13.65
CA PHE A 88 -13.51 3.11 -12.36
C PHE A 88 -14.88 2.49 -12.65
N PHE A 89 -15.10 1.28 -12.13
CA PHE A 89 -16.33 0.47 -12.23
C PHE A 89 -16.60 -0.19 -13.60
N SER A 90 -16.07 -1.40 -13.76
CA SER A 90 -16.70 -2.44 -14.60
C SER A 90 -16.71 -3.79 -13.88
N SER A 91 -17.41 -3.82 -12.74
CA SER A 91 -17.96 -5.06 -12.18
C SER A 91 -19.35 -5.27 -12.77
N SER A 92 -19.42 -5.73 -14.02
CA SER A 92 -20.66 -6.17 -14.66
C SER A 92 -20.48 -7.61 -15.14
N ASP A 93 -20.59 -8.53 -14.19
CA ASP A 93 -20.47 -9.97 -14.41
C ASP A 93 -21.79 -10.60 -14.88
N ARG A 94 -21.71 -11.75 -15.58
CA ARG A 94 -22.69 -12.21 -16.58
C ARG A 94 -22.92 -13.73 -16.54
N ILE A 95 -24.14 -14.29 -16.62
CA ILE A 95 -25.52 -13.76 -16.66
C ILE A 95 -26.41 -14.76 -15.86
N PRO A 96 -27.72 -14.52 -15.62
CA PRO A 96 -28.70 -15.12 -16.55
C PRO A 96 -29.93 -14.26 -16.91
N THR A 97 -30.35 -14.45 -18.16
CA THR A 97 -31.57 -14.06 -18.84
C THR A 97 -32.87 -14.01 -18.01
N ALA A 98 -33.60 -12.89 -18.04
CA ALA A 98 -35.00 -12.81 -18.51
C ALA A 98 -35.66 -11.40 -18.40
N THR A 99 -36.43 -11.03 -19.44
CA THR A 99 -37.54 -10.02 -19.45
C THR A 99 -37.20 -8.50 -19.41
N PRO A 100 -37.75 -7.67 -20.33
CA PRO A 100 -37.59 -6.21 -20.32
C PRO A 100 -38.77 -5.46 -19.70
N VAL A 101 -38.51 -4.59 -18.71
CA VAL A 101 -39.44 -3.57 -18.15
C VAL A 101 -38.61 -2.40 -17.57
N PRO A 102 -39.16 -1.19 -17.32
CA PRO A 102 -38.62 0.02 -17.95
C PRO A 102 -37.67 0.85 -17.09
N VAL A 103 -37.01 1.78 -17.78
CA VAL A 103 -36.12 2.85 -17.29
C VAL A 103 -36.58 3.47 -15.96
N ALA A 104 -35.74 3.34 -14.93
CA ALA A 104 -35.69 4.29 -13.82
C ALA A 104 -34.52 5.25 -14.07
N THR A 105 -34.83 6.54 -14.23
CA THR A 105 -33.85 7.61 -14.45
C THR A 105 -32.91 7.71 -13.23
N PRO A 106 -31.58 7.58 -13.39
CA PRO A 106 -30.65 7.84 -12.28
C PRO A 106 -30.69 9.33 -11.93
N ASP A 107 -30.98 9.63 -10.67
CA ASP A 107 -31.03 11.00 -10.16
C ASP A 107 -29.66 11.69 -10.30
N PRO A 108 -29.56 12.85 -10.99
CA PRO A 108 -28.29 13.53 -11.23
C PRO A 108 -27.65 14.14 -9.97
N ALA A 109 -28.32 14.12 -8.81
CA ALA A 109 -27.76 14.65 -7.56
C ALA A 109 -26.55 13.85 -7.03
N LEU A 110 -26.55 12.51 -7.21
CA LEU A 110 -25.58 11.62 -6.54
C LEU A 110 -24.18 11.61 -7.18
N THR A 111 -24.03 12.01 -8.44
CA THR A 111 -22.73 12.07 -9.12
C THR A 111 -21.92 13.29 -8.71
N LEU A 112 -22.58 14.41 -8.38
CA LEU A 112 -21.93 15.67 -8.06
C LEU A 112 -21.34 15.69 -6.64
N THR A 113 -22.04 15.13 -5.65
CA THR A 113 -21.55 15.02 -4.27
C THR A 113 -20.31 14.13 -4.17
N LYS A 114 -20.26 13.03 -4.94
CA LYS A 114 -19.10 12.12 -4.97
C LYS A 114 -17.84 12.82 -5.50
N SER A 115 -17.97 13.61 -6.56
CA SER A 115 -16.84 14.38 -7.14
C SER A 115 -16.30 15.43 -6.16
N LYS A 116 -17.18 16.10 -5.39
CA LYS A 116 -16.71 17.01 -4.33
C LYS A 116 -15.93 16.31 -3.23
N LEU A 117 -16.37 15.12 -2.81
CA LEU A 117 -15.71 14.36 -1.75
C LEU A 117 -14.30 13.92 -2.19
N GLU A 118 -14.14 13.51 -3.45
CA GLU A 118 -12.83 13.21 -4.06
C GLU A 118 -11.92 14.45 -4.13
N VAL A 119 -12.46 15.64 -4.43
CA VAL A 119 -11.70 16.90 -4.39
C VAL A 119 -11.29 17.29 -2.97
N ILE A 120 -12.13 17.04 -1.96
CA ILE A 120 -11.79 17.27 -0.55
C ILE A 120 -10.69 16.31 -0.09
N ASP A 121 -10.76 15.04 -0.49
CA ASP A 121 -9.72 14.05 -0.16
C ASP A 121 -8.37 14.38 -0.83
N ALA A 122 -8.36 14.79 -2.09
CA ALA A 122 -7.14 15.27 -2.74
C ALA A 122 -6.53 16.51 -2.04
N LYS A 123 -7.37 17.45 -1.56
CA LYS A 123 -6.90 18.60 -0.75
C LYS A 123 -6.35 18.18 0.60
N ILE A 124 -6.96 17.19 1.24
CA ILE A 124 -6.50 16.60 2.50
C ILE A 124 -5.10 15.99 2.33
N ASP A 125 -4.86 15.20 1.28
CA ASP A 125 -3.54 14.61 1.00
C ASP A 125 -2.48 15.68 0.71
N ILE A 126 -2.83 16.76 -0.01
CA ILE A 126 -1.94 17.92 -0.23
C ILE A 126 -1.60 18.61 1.11
N ALA A 127 -2.60 18.87 1.96
CA ALA A 127 -2.39 19.49 3.26
C ALA A 127 -1.50 18.63 4.18
N VAL A 128 -1.71 17.31 4.21
CA VAL A 128 -0.86 16.37 4.97
C VAL A 128 0.59 16.39 4.48
N ASN A 129 0.82 16.39 3.16
CA ASN A 129 2.16 16.48 2.60
C ASN A 129 2.85 17.82 2.93
N ASN A 130 2.11 18.93 2.91
CA ASN A 130 2.62 20.26 3.30
C ASN A 130 2.98 20.32 4.79
N ILE A 131 2.16 19.73 5.67
CA ILE A 131 2.46 19.57 7.11
C ILE A 131 3.72 18.72 7.31
N LEU A 132 3.83 17.57 6.63
CA LEU A 132 4.96 16.66 6.77
C LEU A 132 6.28 17.28 6.28
N THR A 133 6.24 18.02 5.16
CA THR A 133 7.39 18.74 4.61
C THR A 133 7.80 19.88 5.55
N THR A 134 6.87 20.75 5.94
CA THR A 134 7.14 21.90 6.83
C THR A 134 7.63 21.46 8.21
N SER A 135 7.09 20.37 8.76
CA SER A 135 7.55 19.81 10.04
C SER A 135 8.93 19.16 9.94
N SER A 136 9.29 18.60 8.78
CA SER A 136 10.65 18.07 8.51
C SER A 136 11.68 19.19 8.35
N GLU A 137 11.34 20.27 7.66
CA GLU A 137 12.16 21.49 7.60
C GLU A 137 12.32 22.13 8.99
N LEU A 138 11.23 22.25 9.76
CA LEU A 138 11.26 22.80 11.13
C LEU A 138 12.11 21.94 12.08
N LYS A 139 12.11 20.60 11.89
CA LYS A 139 12.99 19.69 12.64
C LYS A 139 14.47 19.89 12.30
N SER A 140 14.76 20.36 11.10
CA SER A 140 16.11 20.69 10.61
C SER A 140 16.52 22.12 10.99
N ASN A 141 15.55 23.04 11.15
CA ASN A 141 15.75 24.44 11.55
C ASN A 141 14.73 24.89 12.63
N PRO A 142 14.90 24.47 13.91
CA PRO A 142 13.92 24.70 14.98
C PRO A 142 13.80 26.16 15.44
N GLY A 143 14.69 27.05 14.99
CA GLY A 143 14.68 28.49 15.30
C GLY A 143 13.72 29.31 14.42
N SER A 144 13.22 28.74 13.32
CA SER A 144 12.39 29.46 12.35
C SER A 144 10.96 29.73 12.86
N ALA A 145 10.63 31.01 13.07
CA ALA A 145 9.27 31.42 13.46
C ALA A 145 8.25 31.24 12.32
N GLU A 146 8.65 31.50 11.07
CA GLU A 146 7.80 31.30 9.89
C GLU A 146 7.38 29.85 9.68
N LEU A 147 8.28 28.87 9.82
CA LEU A 147 7.92 27.46 9.62
C LEU A 147 6.97 26.96 10.73
N LYS A 148 7.10 27.48 11.96
CA LYS A 148 6.10 27.23 13.03
C LYS A 148 4.74 27.81 12.67
N LEU A 149 4.70 29.04 12.16
CA LEU A 149 3.46 29.70 11.73
C LEU A 149 2.79 28.95 10.57
N LYS A 150 3.55 28.60 9.52
CA LYS A 150 3.06 27.80 8.38
C LYS A 150 2.58 26.42 8.80
N LEU A 151 3.28 25.76 9.72
CA LEU A 151 2.87 24.46 10.24
C LEU A 151 1.52 24.53 10.98
N GLU A 152 1.29 25.56 11.79
CA GLU A 152 -0.02 25.79 12.43
C GLU A 152 -1.10 26.17 11.40
N GLN A 153 -0.78 26.99 10.39
CA GLN A 153 -1.72 27.31 9.31
C GLN A 153 -2.16 26.06 8.53
N HIS A 154 -1.24 25.20 8.11
CA HIS A 154 -1.59 23.98 7.39
C HIS A 154 -2.35 22.96 8.27
N LYS A 155 -2.06 22.89 9.58
CA LYS A 155 -2.88 22.09 10.52
C LYS A 155 -4.32 22.62 10.63
N ALA A 156 -4.49 23.94 10.70
CA ALA A 156 -5.81 24.55 10.75
C ALA A 156 -6.60 24.31 9.45
N GLU A 157 -5.95 24.50 8.29
CA GLU A 157 -6.50 24.21 6.96
C GLU A 157 -6.92 22.73 6.83
N TYR A 158 -6.08 21.79 7.27
CA TYR A 158 -6.44 20.35 7.33
C TYR A 158 -7.65 20.08 8.24
N ALA A 159 -7.73 20.74 9.41
CA ALA A 159 -8.86 20.59 10.33
C ALA A 159 -10.17 21.15 9.76
N ASP A 160 -10.13 22.23 8.98
CA ASP A 160 -11.31 22.78 8.31
C ASP A 160 -11.73 21.96 7.08
N LEU A 161 -10.78 21.38 6.33
CA LEU A 161 -11.08 20.40 5.27
C LEU A 161 -11.75 19.14 5.81
N LEU A 162 -11.34 18.63 6.97
CA LEU A 162 -12.03 17.53 7.67
C LEU A 162 -13.49 17.89 8.00
N LYS A 163 -13.73 19.05 8.63
CA LYS A 163 -15.11 19.52 8.90
C LYS A 163 -15.94 19.65 7.62
N GLN A 164 -15.32 20.13 6.53
CA GLN A 164 -16.00 20.24 5.24
C GLN A 164 -16.36 18.86 4.67
N LYS A 165 -15.49 17.86 4.84
CA LYS A 165 -15.78 16.46 4.48
C LYS A 165 -16.96 15.93 5.28
N ASP A 166 -16.95 16.09 6.60
CA ASP A 166 -18.04 15.63 7.48
C ASP A 166 -19.38 16.33 7.19
N LEU A 167 -19.35 17.59 6.72
CA LEU A 167 -20.54 18.34 6.34
C LEU A 167 -21.11 17.91 4.97
N GLU A 168 -20.27 17.65 3.96
CA GLU A 168 -20.74 17.09 2.67
C GLU A 168 -21.12 15.60 2.80
N LEU A 169 -20.64 14.87 3.83
CA LEU A 169 -21.06 13.49 4.12
C LEU A 169 -22.43 13.39 4.81
N GLN A 170 -22.90 14.47 5.43
CA GLN A 170 -24.20 14.57 6.12
C GLN A 170 -25.33 15.12 5.21
N LYS A 171 -25.07 15.30 3.91
CA LYS A 171 -25.89 16.09 2.99
C LYS A 171 -26.47 15.27 1.83
#